data_AF-A0A0B0MMV4-F1
#
_entry.id   AF-A0A0B0MMV4-F1
#
_cell.length_a   1.000
_cell.length_b   1.000
_cell.length_c   1.000
_cell.angle_alpha   90.00
_cell.angle_beta   90.00
_cell.angle_gamma   90.00
#
_symmetry.space_group_name_H-M   'P 1'
#
loop_
_entity.id
_entity.type
_entity.pdbx_description
1 polymer ?
#
loop_
_entity_poly.entity_id
_entity_poly.type
_entity_poly.pdbx_seq_one_letter_code
_entity_poly.pdbx_strand_id
1 'polypeptide(L)'
;MTKKLSSVFDKGYYCYYDYILDYYFGFFSPAFVTVQAFTGTYGINYGRIANNLPSPDEVVTLLKAAKIRNVRIYDADQSVLKEFSGTGLEIVVGLPNGNLRDVSADGDHAMNWVQDNVLAYLPDTCIRGIAIGNEVLGGSDQFSGFLLGAVKNVYDAVNKLKLSDVVQITTAHSQAVFANSFPPSSCVFQDNVVQYMKPLLEFFSQIGSPFCLNAYPFLAYMYDPEHIDINYALFLPTEGANDPKTKLHYDNLLDAQIDAAYAALEDAGFKKMEVIVTETGWASHGDENESAATVNNARTYNYNLRKRLAKMKGTPLRPKNVVRAYVFALFNENLKPGPTSERNFGLFKPDGSISYDIGFPGLKSSSADSLLLSLKDNRGCGWCGCYTIILTMATAFLLVFSR
;
A
#
# COMPACT_ATOMS: atom_id res chain seq x y z
N MET A 1 -15.19 -49.74 87.41
CA MET A 1 -16.01 -50.96 87.17
C MET A 1 -15.97 -51.25 85.68
N THR A 2 -15.01 -52.07 85.23
CA THR A 2 -15.20 -53.48 84.81
C THR A 2 -15.97 -53.70 83.50
N LYS A 3 -15.17 -53.89 82.44
CA LYS A 3 -15.21 -54.92 81.36
C LYS A 3 -16.53 -55.19 80.60
N LYS A 4 -16.44 -55.15 79.26
CA LYS A 4 -16.39 -56.37 78.42
C LYS A 4 -15.98 -56.09 76.95
N LEU A 5 -15.14 -57.00 76.42
CA LEU A 5 -14.77 -57.17 75.00
C LEU A 5 -15.90 -57.86 74.21
N SER A 6 -16.07 -57.56 72.91
CA SER A 6 -15.56 -58.36 71.76
C SER A 6 -16.27 -58.06 70.42
N SER A 7 -15.48 -57.59 69.44
CA SER A 7 -15.48 -57.78 67.96
C SER A 7 -16.75 -58.01 67.11
N VAL A 8 -16.87 -57.28 65.98
CA VAL A 8 -16.70 -57.71 64.56
C VAL A 8 -17.36 -56.67 63.58
N PHE A 9 -16.56 -56.19 62.59
CA PHE A 9 -16.85 -55.65 61.21
C PHE A 9 -18.15 -54.82 60.95
N ASP A 10 -18.22 -53.76 60.13
CA ASP A 10 -17.55 -53.41 58.87
C ASP A 10 -17.87 -51.93 58.52
N LYS A 11 -17.02 -51.31 57.71
CA LYS A 11 -17.23 -50.12 56.83
C LYS A 11 -17.56 -48.72 57.40
N GLY A 12 -16.60 -47.81 57.18
CA GLY A 12 -16.82 -46.72 56.21
C GLY A 12 -16.79 -45.27 56.73
N TYR A 13 -16.01 -44.44 56.04
CA TYR A 13 -15.94 -42.97 56.03
C TYR A 13 -14.98 -42.28 57.03
N TYR A 14 -13.70 -42.25 56.63
CA TYR A 14 -12.78 -41.18 57.02
C TYR A 14 -12.79 -40.09 55.95
N CYS A 15 -13.10 -38.86 56.37
CA CYS A 15 -13.01 -37.65 55.56
C CYS A 15 -11.53 -37.22 55.52
N TYR A 16 -10.90 -37.25 54.35
CA TYR A 16 -9.56 -36.68 54.12
C TYR A 16 -9.69 -35.45 53.22
N TYR A 17 -8.98 -34.39 53.60
CA TYR A 17 -8.87 -33.14 52.85
C TYR A 17 -8.07 -33.38 51.56
N ASP A 18 -8.68 -33.15 50.40
CA ASP A 18 -7.98 -33.01 49.13
C ASP A 18 -7.96 -31.53 48.72
N TYR A 19 -6.77 -30.93 48.72
CA TYR A 19 -6.49 -29.68 48.00
C TYR A 19 -6.20 -30.04 46.54
N ILE A 20 -7.19 -29.86 45.66
CA ILE A 20 -6.98 -29.92 44.21
C ILE A 20 -6.41 -28.56 43.79
N LEU A 21 -5.12 -28.55 43.45
CA LEU A 21 -4.48 -27.45 42.72
C LEU A 21 -4.80 -27.62 41.24
N ASP A 22 -5.86 -26.96 40.76
CA ASP A 22 -6.14 -26.84 39.34
C ASP A 22 -5.09 -25.93 38.67
N TYR A 23 -4.03 -26.55 38.16
CA TYR A 23 -3.10 -25.91 37.23
C TYR A 23 -3.80 -25.71 35.88
N TYR A 24 -4.47 -24.57 35.71
CA TYR A 24 -4.83 -24.08 34.39
C TYR A 24 -3.53 -23.70 33.64
N PHE A 25 -2.95 -24.66 32.92
CA PHE A 25 -2.06 -24.34 31.81
C PHE A 25 -2.90 -23.69 30.72
N GLY A 26 -3.09 -22.37 30.83
CA GLY A 26 -3.50 -21.56 29.69
C GLY A 26 -2.45 -21.74 28.61
N PHE A 27 -2.76 -22.49 27.56
CA PHE A 27 -2.06 -22.40 26.30
C PHE A 27 -2.25 -20.96 25.80
N PHE A 28 -1.33 -20.08 26.17
CA PHE A 28 -1.09 -18.88 25.40
C PHE A 28 -0.57 -19.37 24.05
N SER A 29 -1.46 -19.53 23.08
CA SER A 29 -1.02 -19.45 21.69
C SER A 29 -0.21 -18.16 21.58
N PRO A 30 1.06 -18.20 21.13
CA PRO A 30 1.76 -16.97 20.85
C PRO A 30 0.88 -16.20 19.88
N ALA A 31 0.43 -15.00 20.29
CA ALA A 31 -0.16 -14.09 19.35
C ALA A 31 0.94 -13.84 18.32
N PHE A 32 0.80 -14.41 17.12
CA PHE A 32 1.68 -14.09 16.01
C PHE A 32 1.61 -12.58 15.85
N VAL A 33 2.72 -11.89 16.12
CA VAL A 33 2.85 -10.48 15.80
C VAL A 33 2.92 -10.45 14.29
N THR A 34 1.78 -10.21 13.65
CA THR A 34 1.74 -9.99 12.20
C THR A 34 2.45 -8.69 11.91
N VAL A 35 3.64 -8.78 11.30
CA VAL A 35 4.34 -7.63 10.76
C VAL A 35 3.45 -7.01 9.69
N GLN A 36 3.10 -5.75 9.86
CA GLN A 36 2.31 -5.02 8.89
C GLN A 36 3.19 -3.97 8.22
N ALA A 37 3.43 -4.12 6.92
CA ALA A 37 4.31 -3.22 6.16
C ALA A 37 3.66 -1.86 5.80
N PHE A 38 2.47 -1.58 6.32
CA PHE A 38 1.62 -0.48 5.87
C PHE A 38 1.08 0.31 7.07
N THR A 39 1.57 1.53 7.26
CA THR A 39 1.06 2.46 8.27
C THR A 39 -0.12 3.28 7.75
N GLY A 40 -1.27 3.24 8.44
CA GLY A 40 -2.48 3.94 7.99
C GLY A 40 -3.13 3.25 6.79
N THR A 41 -3.61 4.02 5.81
CA THR A 41 -4.41 3.49 4.68
C THR A 41 -3.95 3.93 3.29
N TYR A 42 -3.07 4.94 3.20
CA TYR A 42 -2.64 5.54 1.95
C TYR A 42 -1.14 5.33 1.71
N GLY A 43 -0.79 4.77 0.55
CA GLY A 43 0.57 4.66 0.04
C GLY A 43 0.66 5.10 -1.41
N ILE A 44 1.87 5.13 -1.96
CA ILE A 44 2.08 5.49 -3.36
C ILE A 44 3.15 4.60 -4.02
N ASN A 45 2.92 4.25 -5.28
CA ASN A 45 3.89 3.56 -6.11
C ASN A 45 4.85 4.58 -6.72
N TYR A 46 6.15 4.43 -6.44
CA TYR A 46 7.21 5.21 -7.06
C TYR A 46 7.79 4.43 -8.24
N GLY A 47 7.04 4.44 -9.34
CA GLY A 47 7.47 3.95 -10.65
C GLY A 47 8.55 4.85 -11.25
N ARG A 48 9.49 4.24 -11.97
CA ARG A 48 10.68 4.89 -12.54
C ARG A 48 11.01 4.42 -13.95
N ILE A 49 10.04 3.91 -14.70
CA ILE A 49 10.20 3.61 -16.13
C ILE A 49 10.13 4.94 -16.92
N ALA A 50 11.13 5.78 -16.70
CA ALA A 50 11.23 7.13 -17.22
C ALA A 50 12.68 7.64 -17.21
N ASN A 51 12.96 8.70 -17.95
CA ASN A 51 14.30 9.31 -18.03
C ASN A 51 14.36 10.80 -17.67
N ASN A 52 13.28 11.33 -17.08
CA ASN A 52 13.09 12.75 -16.83
C ASN A 52 12.49 13.04 -15.45
N LEU A 53 12.64 12.11 -14.49
CA LEU A 53 12.10 12.25 -13.14
C LEU A 53 13.04 13.04 -12.22
N PRO A 54 12.53 13.60 -11.11
CA PRO A 54 13.35 14.24 -10.09
C PRO A 54 14.31 13.24 -9.43
N SER A 55 15.39 13.73 -8.83
CA SER A 55 16.31 12.88 -8.08
C SER A 55 15.64 12.29 -6.83
N PRO A 56 16.13 11.15 -6.29
CA PRO A 56 15.51 10.52 -5.13
C PRO A 56 15.37 11.42 -3.88
N ASP A 57 16.28 12.37 -3.65
CA ASP A 57 16.21 13.35 -2.55
C ASP A 57 15.10 14.40 -2.75
N GLU A 58 14.89 14.85 -4.00
CA GLU A 58 13.74 15.68 -4.37
C GLU A 58 12.42 14.91 -4.18
N VAL A 59 12.42 13.61 -4.49
CA VAL A 59 11.28 12.73 -4.25
C VAL A 59 10.98 12.56 -2.77
N VAL A 60 12.00 12.38 -1.92
CA VAL A 60 11.83 12.37 -0.45
C VAL A 60 11.19 13.68 0.03
N THR A 61 11.67 14.82 -0.49
CA THR A 61 11.12 16.15 -0.16
C THR A 61 9.65 16.24 -0.55
N LEU A 62 9.30 15.80 -1.75
CA LEU A 62 7.93 15.79 -2.26
C LEU A 62 7.01 14.91 -1.39
N LEU A 63 7.43 13.68 -1.09
CA LEU A 63 6.65 12.73 -0.30
C LEU A 63 6.39 13.25 1.12
N LYS A 64 7.39 13.84 1.77
CA LYS A 64 7.25 14.49 3.08
C LYS A 64 6.28 15.67 3.01
N ALA A 65 6.38 16.51 1.99
CA ALA A 65 5.47 17.64 1.80
C ALA A 65 4.02 17.16 1.57
N ALA A 66 3.83 16.09 0.81
CA ALA A 66 2.54 15.44 0.58
C ALA A 66 2.03 14.63 1.79
N LYS A 67 2.84 14.46 2.84
CA LYS A 67 2.57 13.63 4.02
C LYS A 67 2.27 12.18 3.67
N ILE A 68 2.92 11.67 2.63
CA ILE A 68 2.82 10.26 2.21
C ILE A 68 3.96 9.51 2.90
N ARG A 69 3.60 8.48 3.68
CA ARG A 69 4.56 7.68 4.45
C ARG A 69 4.93 6.36 3.78
N ASN A 70 3.95 5.68 3.18
CA ASN A 70 4.16 4.35 2.59
C ASN A 70 4.50 4.49 1.10
N VAL A 71 5.61 3.91 0.69
CA VAL A 71 6.12 3.93 -0.68
C VAL A 71 6.36 2.49 -1.14
N ARG A 72 6.01 2.19 -2.39
CA ARG A 72 6.36 0.93 -3.05
C ARG A 72 7.22 1.23 -4.27
N ILE A 73 8.35 0.54 -4.39
CA ILE A 73 9.19 0.52 -5.59
C ILE A 73 9.20 -0.89 -6.18
N TYR A 74 9.50 -0.99 -7.48
CA TYR A 74 9.41 -2.24 -8.26
C TYR A 74 10.74 -3.00 -8.38
N ASP A 75 11.76 -2.52 -7.69
CA ASP A 75 13.14 -3.02 -7.66
C ASP A 75 13.73 -2.74 -6.26
N ALA A 76 15.05 -2.86 -6.12
CA ALA A 76 15.78 -2.43 -4.93
C ALA A 76 16.93 -1.45 -5.27
N ASP A 77 16.60 -0.42 -6.04
CA ASP A 77 17.55 0.58 -6.49
C ASP A 77 18.25 1.28 -5.31
N GLN A 78 19.57 1.16 -5.31
CA GLN A 78 20.43 1.61 -4.22
C GLN A 78 20.43 3.13 -4.04
N SER A 79 20.18 3.91 -5.12
CA SER A 79 20.16 5.38 -5.02
C SER A 79 18.94 5.83 -4.22
N VAL A 80 17.78 5.21 -4.45
CA VAL A 80 16.56 5.47 -3.65
C VAL A 80 16.73 5.01 -2.22
N LEU A 81 17.26 3.81 -1.99
CA LEU A 81 17.45 3.31 -0.63
C LEU A 81 18.37 4.23 0.20
N LYS A 82 19.45 4.73 -0.39
CA LYS A 82 20.35 5.69 0.27
C LYS A 82 19.64 7.00 0.63
N GLU A 83 18.91 7.61 -0.30
CA GLU A 83 18.22 8.89 -0.02
C GLU A 83 17.04 8.74 0.94
N PHE A 84 16.45 7.55 1.05
CA PHE A 84 15.38 7.26 2.02
C PHE A 84 15.90 7.03 3.44
N SER A 85 17.22 6.89 3.62
CA SER A 85 17.86 6.71 4.93
C SER A 85 17.56 7.86 5.90
N GLY A 86 17.14 7.54 7.12
CA GLY A 86 16.84 8.50 8.17
C GLY A 86 15.59 9.36 7.91
N THR A 87 14.83 9.11 6.84
CA THR A 87 13.69 9.95 6.46
C THR A 87 12.40 9.62 7.20
N GLY A 88 12.29 8.39 7.72
CA GLY A 88 11.07 7.84 8.32
C GLY A 88 10.01 7.40 7.30
N LEU A 89 10.28 7.48 6.00
CA LEU A 89 9.43 6.90 4.96
C LEU A 89 9.54 5.38 5.00
N GLU A 90 8.40 4.68 4.93
CA GLU A 90 8.34 3.22 4.91
C GLU A 90 8.31 2.73 3.47
N ILE A 91 9.22 1.81 3.13
CA ILE A 91 9.38 1.34 1.75
C ILE A 91 9.15 -0.17 1.63
N VAL A 92 8.38 -0.56 0.62
CA VAL A 92 8.32 -1.92 0.10
C VAL A 92 9.19 -1.97 -1.16
N VAL A 93 10.20 -2.83 -1.14
CA VAL A 93 11.11 -3.06 -2.28
C VAL A 93 10.61 -4.22 -3.14
N GLY A 94 10.95 -4.22 -4.43
CA GLY A 94 10.54 -5.25 -5.38
C GLY A 94 11.70 -6.19 -5.73
N LEU A 95 11.42 -7.50 -5.77
CA LEU A 95 12.26 -8.47 -6.48
C LEU A 95 11.70 -8.64 -7.90
N PRO A 96 12.38 -8.16 -8.95
CA PRO A 96 11.84 -8.17 -10.32
C PRO A 96 11.54 -9.58 -10.84
N ASN A 97 10.56 -9.71 -11.73
CA ASN A 97 10.15 -11.00 -12.31
C ASN A 97 11.33 -11.78 -12.94
N GLY A 98 12.26 -11.07 -13.57
CA GLY A 98 13.44 -11.67 -14.21
C GLY A 98 14.36 -12.41 -13.23
N ASN A 99 14.34 -12.08 -11.94
CA ASN A 99 15.16 -12.71 -10.91
C ASN A 99 14.50 -13.96 -10.30
N LEU A 100 13.22 -14.21 -10.57
CA LEU A 100 12.47 -15.29 -9.92
C LEU A 100 13.08 -16.67 -10.17
N ARG A 101 13.59 -16.91 -11.39
CA ARG A 101 14.22 -18.19 -11.75
C ARG A 101 15.44 -18.47 -10.89
N ASP A 102 16.37 -17.52 -10.82
CA ASP A 102 17.65 -17.70 -10.14
C ASP A 102 17.49 -17.80 -8.62
N VAL A 103 16.60 -16.96 -8.08
CA VAL A 103 16.29 -16.91 -6.64
C VAL A 103 15.47 -18.12 -6.21
N SER A 104 14.63 -18.68 -7.09
CA SER A 104 13.91 -19.93 -6.82
C SER A 104 14.82 -21.15 -6.89
N ALA A 105 15.85 -21.13 -7.73
CA ALA A 105 16.73 -22.28 -7.94
C ALA A 105 17.75 -22.46 -6.81
N ASP A 106 18.19 -21.35 -6.20
CA ASP A 106 19.24 -21.37 -5.19
C ASP A 106 18.94 -20.41 -4.03
N GLY A 107 18.95 -20.97 -2.80
CA GLY A 107 18.74 -20.20 -1.57
C GLY A 107 19.87 -19.21 -1.28
N ASP A 108 21.08 -19.44 -1.79
CA ASP A 108 22.20 -18.51 -1.61
C ASP A 108 22.02 -17.24 -2.46
N HIS A 109 21.41 -17.35 -3.64
CA HIS A 109 21.00 -16.16 -4.41
C HIS A 109 19.97 -15.33 -3.65
N ALA A 110 19.00 -15.97 -2.98
CA ALA A 110 18.03 -15.27 -2.14
C ALA A 110 18.70 -14.62 -0.93
N MET A 111 19.62 -15.32 -0.26
CA MET A 111 20.39 -14.79 0.86
C MET A 111 21.18 -13.54 0.46
N ASN A 112 21.98 -13.64 -0.60
CA ASN A 112 22.78 -12.51 -1.10
C ASN A 112 21.88 -11.33 -1.48
N TRP A 113 20.76 -11.59 -2.17
CA TRP A 113 19.82 -10.53 -2.52
C TRP A 113 19.27 -9.81 -1.28
N VAL A 114 18.85 -10.54 -0.23
CA VAL A 114 18.34 -9.92 0.99
C VAL A 114 19.45 -9.17 1.75
N GLN A 115 20.67 -9.70 1.79
CA GLN A 115 21.80 -9.02 2.43
C GLN A 115 22.11 -7.69 1.74
N ASP A 116 22.25 -7.72 0.41
CA ASP A 116 22.69 -6.56 -0.38
C ASP A 116 21.63 -5.48 -0.50
N ASN A 117 20.34 -5.87 -0.54
CA ASN A 117 19.25 -4.95 -0.87
C ASN A 117 18.35 -4.58 0.31
N VAL A 118 18.44 -5.33 1.42
CA VAL A 118 17.58 -5.11 2.59
C VAL A 118 18.41 -4.91 3.85
N LEU A 119 19.22 -5.89 4.23
CA LEU A 119 20.01 -5.82 5.47
C LEU A 119 21.01 -4.65 5.45
N ALA A 120 21.67 -4.41 4.32
CA ALA A 120 22.66 -3.34 4.16
C ALA A 120 22.11 -1.92 4.41
N TYR A 121 20.78 -1.74 4.35
CA TYR A 121 20.12 -0.43 4.49
C TYR A 121 19.34 -0.27 5.80
N LEU A 122 19.12 -1.37 6.53
CA LEU A 122 18.47 -1.36 7.83
C LEU A 122 19.46 -0.99 8.96
N PRO A 123 19.01 -0.30 10.02
CA PRO A 123 17.64 0.18 10.25
C PRO A 123 17.36 1.58 9.67
N ASP A 124 18.38 2.28 9.14
CA ASP A 124 18.26 3.70 8.81
C ASP A 124 17.23 3.96 7.70
N THR A 125 17.18 3.08 6.70
CA THR A 125 16.10 3.03 5.70
C THR A 125 15.01 2.11 6.20
N CYS A 126 13.78 2.61 6.39
CA CYS A 126 12.67 1.81 6.92
C CYS A 126 12.07 0.88 5.85
N ILE A 127 12.81 -0.16 5.47
CA ILE A 127 12.31 -1.24 4.60
C ILE A 127 11.35 -2.10 5.42
N ARG A 128 10.08 -2.14 4.99
CA ARG A 128 8.99 -2.84 5.69
C ARG A 128 8.47 -4.05 4.95
N GLY A 129 8.81 -4.21 3.67
CA GLY A 129 8.44 -5.40 2.94
C GLY A 129 9.23 -5.64 1.67
N ILE A 130 9.14 -6.87 1.19
CA ILE A 130 9.66 -7.32 -0.10
C ILE A 130 8.49 -7.86 -0.90
N ALA A 131 8.21 -7.24 -2.04
CA ALA A 131 7.24 -7.71 -3.03
C ALA A 131 7.97 -8.57 -4.08
N ILE A 132 7.72 -9.87 -4.06
CA ILE A 132 8.43 -10.86 -4.87
C ILE A 132 7.66 -11.07 -6.16
N GLY A 133 8.17 -10.50 -7.25
CA GLY A 133 7.47 -10.41 -8.51
C GLY A 133 6.26 -9.48 -8.50
N ASN A 134 5.77 -9.18 -9.70
CA ASN A 134 4.59 -8.36 -9.94
C ASN A 134 3.74 -9.00 -11.04
N GLU A 135 2.49 -9.30 -10.73
CA GLU A 135 1.47 -9.85 -11.63
C GLU A 135 1.85 -11.16 -12.33
N VAL A 136 2.77 -11.94 -11.73
CA VAL A 136 3.37 -13.13 -12.32
C VAL A 136 2.33 -14.15 -12.80
N LEU A 137 1.33 -14.44 -11.96
CA LEU A 137 0.31 -15.46 -12.25
C LEU A 137 -0.84 -14.96 -13.14
N GLY A 138 -0.94 -13.65 -13.36
CA GLY A 138 -1.93 -13.06 -14.26
C GLY A 138 -1.33 -12.64 -15.62
N GLY A 139 -0.02 -12.84 -15.81
CA GLY A 139 0.72 -12.51 -17.02
C GLY A 139 1.09 -13.75 -17.82
N SER A 140 2.26 -13.72 -18.45
CA SER A 140 2.79 -14.88 -19.19
C SER A 140 3.24 -16.00 -18.24
N ASP A 141 3.04 -17.26 -18.63
CA ASP A 141 3.40 -18.45 -17.84
C ASP A 141 4.90 -18.64 -17.60
N GLN A 142 5.76 -17.79 -18.17
CA GLN A 142 7.21 -17.91 -18.13
C GLN A 142 7.78 -18.04 -16.70
N PHE A 143 7.16 -17.37 -15.72
CA PHE A 143 7.67 -17.29 -14.35
C PHE A 143 6.77 -17.96 -13.29
N SER A 144 5.58 -18.44 -13.65
CA SER A 144 4.59 -18.98 -12.70
C SER A 144 5.15 -20.12 -11.85
N GLY A 145 5.93 -21.03 -12.44
CA GLY A 145 6.55 -22.16 -11.75
C GLY A 145 7.68 -21.81 -10.77
N PHE A 146 8.25 -20.61 -10.85
CA PHE A 146 9.36 -20.17 -9.98
C PHE A 146 8.90 -19.32 -8.80
N LEU A 147 7.67 -18.78 -8.84
CA LEU A 147 7.22 -17.79 -7.86
C LEU A 147 7.25 -18.33 -6.42
N LEU A 148 6.68 -19.52 -6.18
CA LEU A 148 6.64 -20.08 -4.82
C LEU A 148 8.03 -20.39 -4.28
N GLY A 149 8.93 -20.93 -5.11
CA GLY A 149 10.29 -21.23 -4.70
C GLY A 149 11.07 -19.96 -4.34
N ALA A 150 10.95 -18.91 -5.17
CA ALA A 150 11.56 -17.61 -4.88
C ALA A 150 11.00 -17.00 -3.58
N VAL A 151 9.67 -17.05 -3.38
CA VAL A 151 9.01 -16.57 -2.16
C VAL A 151 9.54 -17.28 -0.92
N LYS A 152 9.63 -18.61 -0.95
CA LYS A 152 10.15 -19.41 0.17
C LYS A 152 11.62 -19.10 0.46
N ASN A 153 12.47 -19.07 -0.57
CA ASN A 153 13.90 -18.83 -0.39
C ASN A 153 14.18 -17.43 0.18
N VAL A 154 13.45 -16.40 -0.27
CA VAL A 154 13.57 -15.03 0.28
C VAL A 154 13.05 -14.97 1.72
N TYR A 155 11.93 -15.61 2.04
CA TYR A 155 11.44 -15.69 3.41
C TYR A 155 12.45 -16.40 4.33
N ASP A 156 13.03 -17.51 3.89
CA ASP A 156 14.04 -18.24 4.65
C ASP A 156 15.30 -17.39 4.90
N ALA A 157 15.73 -16.60 3.90
CA ALA A 157 16.82 -15.65 4.07
C ALA A 157 16.47 -14.57 5.10
N VAL A 158 15.31 -13.92 4.98
CA VAL A 158 14.80 -12.92 5.94
C VAL A 158 14.72 -13.51 7.35
N ASN A 159 14.23 -14.74 7.51
CA ASN A 159 14.13 -15.41 8.79
C ASN A 159 15.50 -15.75 9.40
N LYS A 160 16.44 -16.29 8.60
CA LYS A 160 17.82 -16.56 9.03
C LYS A 160 18.55 -15.30 9.47
N LEU A 161 18.27 -14.17 8.82
CA LEU A 161 18.80 -12.85 9.18
C LEU A 161 18.05 -12.17 10.33
N LYS A 162 17.02 -12.84 10.90
CA LYS A 162 16.18 -12.33 11.99
C LYS A 162 15.46 -11.02 11.65
N LEU A 163 15.04 -10.89 10.39
CA LEU A 163 14.33 -9.74 9.86
C LEU A 163 12.81 -10.00 9.73
N SER A 164 12.34 -11.22 10.03
CA SER A 164 10.95 -11.65 9.86
C SER A 164 9.94 -10.87 10.72
N ASP A 165 10.39 -10.23 11.81
CA ASP A 165 9.58 -9.33 12.64
C ASP A 165 9.53 -7.88 12.12
N VAL A 166 10.26 -7.58 11.05
CA VAL A 166 10.43 -6.21 10.52
C VAL A 166 10.03 -6.11 9.05
N VAL A 167 10.26 -7.16 8.26
CA VAL A 167 10.11 -7.17 6.80
C VAL A 167 9.06 -8.21 6.39
N GLN A 168 7.93 -7.73 5.87
CA GLN A 168 6.85 -8.58 5.38
C GLN A 168 7.13 -9.09 3.95
N ILE A 169 6.90 -10.37 3.70
CA ILE A 169 7.03 -10.96 2.35
C ILE A 169 5.67 -10.99 1.66
N THR A 170 5.59 -10.50 0.42
CA THR A 170 4.35 -10.48 -0.37
C THR A 170 4.62 -10.76 -1.85
N THR A 171 3.57 -10.98 -2.64
CA THR A 171 3.61 -10.86 -4.10
C THR A 171 2.33 -10.19 -4.57
N ALA A 172 2.40 -9.39 -5.63
CA ALA A 172 1.25 -8.66 -6.15
C ALA A 172 0.60 -9.40 -7.34
N HIS A 173 -0.72 -9.44 -7.35
CA HIS A 173 -1.52 -10.10 -8.39
C HIS A 173 -2.39 -9.09 -9.14
N SER A 174 -2.47 -9.19 -10.47
CA SER A 174 -3.52 -8.50 -11.22
C SER A 174 -4.85 -9.22 -11.04
N GLN A 175 -5.94 -8.58 -11.45
CA GLN A 175 -7.26 -9.22 -11.51
C GLN A 175 -7.34 -10.34 -12.56
N ALA A 176 -6.35 -10.47 -13.44
CA ALA A 176 -6.28 -11.56 -14.41
C ALA A 176 -6.04 -12.93 -13.74
N VAL A 177 -5.86 -13.01 -12.42
CA VAL A 177 -5.86 -14.32 -11.72
C VAL A 177 -7.27 -14.88 -11.50
N PHE A 178 -8.32 -14.09 -11.71
CA PHE A 178 -9.72 -14.48 -11.51
C PHE A 178 -10.38 -14.93 -12.80
N ALA A 179 -11.25 -15.94 -12.72
CA ALA A 179 -12.06 -16.41 -13.85
C ALA A 179 -13.27 -15.50 -14.12
N ASN A 180 -13.77 -14.87 -13.07
CA ASN A 180 -14.91 -13.97 -13.08
C ASN A 180 -14.82 -13.07 -11.84
N SER A 181 -15.43 -11.89 -11.91
CA SER A 181 -15.43 -10.93 -10.78
C SER A 181 -16.79 -10.28 -10.54
N PHE A 182 -17.82 -10.66 -11.32
CA PHE A 182 -19.18 -10.15 -11.18
C PHE A 182 -20.23 -11.29 -11.18
N PRO A 183 -21.21 -11.28 -10.26
CA PRO A 183 -21.21 -10.46 -9.04
C PRO A 183 -20.02 -10.82 -8.12
N PRO A 184 -19.55 -9.94 -7.22
CA PRO A 184 -18.33 -10.20 -6.44
C PRO A 184 -18.29 -11.57 -5.74
N SER A 185 -19.41 -12.04 -5.19
CA SER A 185 -19.50 -13.32 -4.47
C SER A 185 -19.40 -14.59 -5.33
N SER A 186 -19.36 -14.45 -6.67
CA SER A 186 -19.12 -15.56 -7.58
C SER A 186 -17.64 -15.74 -7.92
N CYS A 187 -16.78 -14.76 -7.59
CA CYS A 187 -15.39 -14.73 -8.01
C CYS A 187 -14.61 -15.95 -7.52
N VAL A 188 -13.89 -16.58 -8.45
CA VAL A 188 -12.96 -17.68 -8.20
C VAL A 188 -11.67 -17.46 -8.99
N PHE A 189 -10.58 -18.10 -8.56
CA PHE A 189 -9.34 -18.12 -9.34
C PHE A 189 -9.51 -18.93 -10.63
N GLN A 190 -8.78 -18.55 -11.70
CA GLN A 190 -8.75 -19.33 -12.94
C GLN A 190 -8.16 -20.74 -12.73
N ASP A 191 -8.72 -21.74 -13.41
CA ASP A 191 -8.29 -23.14 -13.28
C ASP A 191 -6.79 -23.34 -13.56
N ASN A 192 -6.24 -22.65 -14.57
CA ASN A 192 -4.81 -22.71 -14.89
C ASN A 192 -3.92 -22.01 -13.85
N VAL A 193 -4.46 -21.09 -13.07
CA VAL A 193 -3.76 -20.33 -12.01
C VAL A 193 -3.84 -21.04 -10.65
N VAL A 194 -4.93 -21.75 -10.36
CA VAL A 194 -5.20 -22.40 -9.07
C VAL A 194 -4.05 -23.30 -8.60
N GLN A 195 -3.42 -24.03 -9.53
CA GLN A 195 -2.29 -24.93 -9.23
C GLN A 195 -1.07 -24.20 -8.64
N TYR A 196 -0.87 -22.92 -8.99
CA TYR A 196 0.20 -22.07 -8.45
C TYR A 196 -0.28 -21.24 -7.27
N MET A 197 -1.52 -20.75 -7.34
CA MET A 197 -2.10 -19.85 -6.34
C MET A 197 -2.32 -20.55 -5.00
N LYS A 198 -2.94 -21.72 -4.95
CA LYS A 198 -3.27 -22.38 -3.67
C LYS A 198 -2.03 -22.67 -2.79
N PRO A 199 -0.94 -23.26 -3.33
CA PRO A 199 0.29 -23.46 -2.54
C PRO A 199 0.92 -22.15 -2.05
N LEU A 200 0.80 -21.07 -2.83
CA LEU A 200 1.29 -19.75 -2.45
C LEU A 200 0.44 -19.13 -1.32
N LEU A 201 -0.88 -19.21 -1.42
CA LEU A 201 -1.80 -18.77 -0.36
C LEU A 201 -1.62 -19.58 0.92
N GLU A 202 -1.35 -20.88 0.82
CA GLU A 202 -1.05 -21.73 1.98
C GLU A 202 0.21 -21.23 2.70
N PHE A 203 1.28 -20.97 1.96
CA PHE A 203 2.50 -20.42 2.54
C PHE A 203 2.28 -19.03 3.16
N PHE A 204 1.60 -18.12 2.45
CA PHE A 204 1.28 -16.79 2.98
C PHE A 204 0.39 -16.84 4.23
N SER A 205 -0.55 -17.78 4.31
CA SER A 205 -1.34 -18.00 5.51
C SER A 205 -0.48 -18.46 6.70
N GLN A 206 0.59 -19.23 6.47
CA GLN A 206 1.49 -19.69 7.53
C GLN A 206 2.36 -18.56 8.08
N ILE A 207 2.81 -17.64 7.20
CA ILE A 207 3.67 -16.52 7.59
C ILE A 207 2.90 -15.23 7.93
N GLY A 208 1.57 -15.24 7.81
CA GLY A 208 0.70 -14.10 8.12
C GLY A 208 0.74 -12.98 7.07
N SER A 209 1.04 -13.32 5.81
CA SER A 209 1.09 -12.35 4.71
C SER A 209 -0.29 -12.14 4.05
N PRO A 210 -0.59 -10.91 3.59
CA PRO A 210 -1.83 -10.58 2.90
C PRO A 210 -1.81 -11.08 1.45
N PHE A 211 -3.00 -11.11 0.86
CA PHE A 211 -3.18 -11.15 -0.58
C PHE A 211 -3.06 -9.73 -1.15
N CYS A 212 -2.03 -9.47 -1.94
CA CYS A 212 -1.83 -8.17 -2.57
C CYS A 212 -2.44 -8.13 -3.96
N LEU A 213 -3.34 -7.18 -4.20
CA LEU A 213 -4.11 -7.05 -5.43
C LEU A 213 -3.83 -5.71 -6.12
N ASN A 214 -3.51 -5.75 -7.40
CA ASN A 214 -3.55 -4.61 -8.30
C ASN A 214 -4.98 -4.49 -8.85
N ALA A 215 -5.72 -3.48 -8.37
CA ALA A 215 -7.15 -3.30 -8.64
C ALA A 215 -7.39 -1.97 -9.35
N TYR A 216 -7.83 -2.03 -10.61
CA TYR A 216 -8.03 -0.85 -11.45
C TYR A 216 -9.48 -0.76 -11.94
N PRO A 217 -10.32 0.06 -11.28
CA PRO A 217 -11.63 0.45 -11.82
C PRO A 217 -11.53 1.09 -13.20
N PHE A 218 -10.45 1.84 -13.47
CA PHE A 218 -10.15 2.41 -14.79
C PHE A 218 -10.10 1.33 -15.88
N LEU A 219 -9.30 0.28 -15.69
CA LEU A 219 -9.15 -0.79 -16.68
C LEU A 219 -10.44 -1.59 -16.86
N ALA A 220 -11.17 -1.86 -15.77
CA ALA A 220 -12.46 -2.52 -15.84
C ALA A 220 -13.48 -1.70 -16.66
N TYR A 221 -13.61 -0.40 -16.38
CA TYR A 221 -14.46 0.49 -17.17
C TYR A 221 -14.03 0.57 -18.64
N MET A 222 -12.73 0.67 -18.90
CA MET A 222 -12.23 0.72 -20.28
C MET A 222 -12.51 -0.58 -21.06
N TYR A 223 -12.57 -1.72 -20.37
CA TYR A 223 -12.89 -3.01 -20.97
C TYR A 223 -14.38 -3.16 -21.29
N ASP A 224 -15.27 -2.66 -20.41
CA ASP A 224 -16.72 -2.79 -20.56
C ASP A 224 -17.48 -1.50 -20.22
N PRO A 225 -17.31 -0.42 -21.01
CA PRO A 225 -17.92 0.87 -20.74
C PRO A 225 -19.44 0.88 -21.01
N GLU A 226 -19.97 -0.14 -21.69
CA GLU A 226 -21.41 -0.27 -21.98
C GLU A 226 -22.20 -0.72 -20.75
N HIS A 227 -21.60 -1.55 -19.88
CA HIS A 227 -22.27 -2.10 -18.71
C HIS A 227 -21.77 -1.53 -17.37
N ILE A 228 -20.55 -0.97 -17.33
CA ILE A 228 -20.00 -0.36 -16.12
C ILE A 228 -20.28 1.14 -16.14
N ASP A 229 -21.12 1.62 -15.23
CA ASP A 229 -21.33 3.05 -15.03
C ASP A 229 -20.01 3.73 -14.61
N ILE A 230 -19.63 4.79 -15.33
CA ILE A 230 -18.42 5.56 -15.00
C ILE A 230 -18.50 6.18 -13.59
N ASN A 231 -19.70 6.55 -13.11
CA ASN A 231 -19.87 7.10 -11.77
C ASN A 231 -19.54 6.06 -10.70
N TYR A 232 -19.94 4.80 -10.93
CA TYR A 232 -19.59 3.66 -10.09
C TYR A 232 -18.08 3.42 -10.04
N ALA A 233 -17.37 3.59 -11.16
CA ALA A 233 -15.92 3.50 -11.23
C ALA A 233 -15.20 4.70 -10.57
N LEU A 234 -15.83 5.89 -10.53
CA LEU A 234 -15.27 7.14 -10.02
C LEU A 234 -15.66 7.50 -8.57
N PHE A 235 -16.36 6.61 -7.86
CA PHE A 235 -16.94 6.87 -6.53
C PHE A 235 -17.91 8.06 -6.49
N LEU A 236 -18.60 8.33 -7.61
CA LEU A 236 -19.64 9.34 -7.72
C LEU A 236 -21.01 8.72 -7.40
N PRO A 237 -22.05 9.54 -7.14
CA PRO A 237 -23.41 9.03 -6.97
C PRO A 237 -23.83 8.17 -8.17
N THR A 238 -24.31 6.96 -7.88
CA THR A 238 -24.69 5.93 -8.86
C THR A 238 -25.75 5.03 -8.22
N GLU A 239 -26.44 4.22 -9.03
CA GLU A 239 -27.28 3.12 -8.55
C GLU A 239 -26.47 1.95 -7.99
N GLY A 240 -25.14 1.95 -8.20
CA GLY A 240 -24.25 0.93 -7.67
C GLY A 240 -24.51 -0.47 -8.25
N ALA A 241 -24.06 -1.49 -7.52
CA ALA A 241 -24.27 -2.88 -7.89
C ALA A 241 -24.75 -3.71 -6.71
N ASN A 242 -25.78 -4.53 -6.92
CA ASN A 242 -26.28 -5.48 -5.93
C ASN A 242 -25.73 -6.87 -6.20
N ASP A 243 -25.16 -7.50 -5.17
CA ASP A 243 -24.79 -8.90 -5.24
C ASP A 243 -26.02 -9.79 -4.94
N PRO A 244 -26.48 -10.63 -5.89
CA PRO A 244 -27.69 -11.40 -5.73
C PRO A 244 -27.58 -12.53 -4.69
N LYS A 245 -26.37 -13.01 -4.38
CA LYS A 245 -26.14 -14.11 -3.45
C LYS A 245 -25.95 -13.60 -2.02
N THR A 246 -25.12 -12.57 -1.82
CA THR A 246 -24.83 -12.02 -0.49
C THR A 246 -25.81 -10.93 -0.07
N LYS A 247 -26.58 -10.38 -1.01
CA LYS A 247 -27.47 -9.21 -0.81
C LYS A 247 -26.72 -7.95 -0.38
N LEU A 248 -25.40 -7.92 -0.59
CA LEU A 248 -24.58 -6.75 -0.35
C LEU A 248 -24.74 -5.75 -1.49
N HIS A 249 -24.71 -4.47 -1.13
CA HIS A 249 -24.73 -3.36 -2.07
C HIS A 249 -23.35 -2.72 -2.15
N TYR A 250 -22.92 -2.42 -3.38
CA TYR A 250 -21.65 -1.79 -3.68
C TYR A 250 -21.90 -0.43 -4.32
N ASP A 251 -21.53 0.64 -3.61
CA ASP A 251 -21.63 2.03 -4.12
C ASP A 251 -20.47 2.40 -5.06
N ASN A 252 -19.42 1.58 -5.12
CA ASN A 252 -18.25 1.81 -5.97
C ASN A 252 -17.59 0.51 -6.44
N LEU A 253 -16.92 0.58 -7.60
CA LEU A 253 -16.31 -0.57 -8.25
C LEU A 253 -15.08 -1.10 -7.51
N LEU A 254 -14.28 -0.24 -6.86
CA LEU A 254 -13.09 -0.69 -6.14
C LEU A 254 -13.47 -1.62 -4.97
N ASP A 255 -14.49 -1.27 -4.18
CA ASP A 255 -14.96 -2.12 -3.09
C ASP A 255 -15.48 -3.47 -3.61
N ALA A 256 -16.11 -3.50 -4.79
CA ALA A 256 -16.55 -4.74 -5.45
C ALA A 256 -15.36 -5.59 -5.94
N GLN A 257 -14.32 -4.98 -6.51
CA GLN A 257 -13.09 -5.68 -6.92
C GLN A 257 -12.35 -6.30 -5.73
N ILE A 258 -12.28 -5.58 -4.60
CA ILE A 258 -11.69 -6.10 -3.37
C ILE A 258 -12.51 -7.28 -2.82
N ASP A 259 -13.84 -7.17 -2.82
CA ASP A 259 -14.71 -8.24 -2.32
C ASP A 259 -14.77 -9.45 -3.26
N ALA A 260 -14.56 -9.26 -4.55
CA ALA A 260 -14.34 -10.35 -5.49
C ALA A 260 -13.06 -11.13 -5.11
N ALA A 261 -11.97 -10.45 -4.77
CA ALA A 261 -10.78 -11.13 -4.26
C ALA A 261 -11.03 -11.88 -2.94
N TYR A 262 -11.78 -11.28 -1.99
CA TYR A 262 -12.18 -11.99 -0.78
C TYR A 262 -13.03 -13.23 -1.07
N ALA A 263 -13.95 -13.18 -2.04
CA ALA A 263 -14.75 -14.33 -2.45
C ALA A 263 -13.89 -15.45 -3.05
N ALA A 264 -12.93 -15.13 -3.92
CA ALA A 264 -11.99 -16.12 -4.46
C ALA A 264 -11.10 -16.74 -3.39
N LEU A 265 -10.66 -15.94 -2.40
CA LEU A 265 -9.92 -16.44 -1.24
C LEU A 265 -10.79 -17.36 -0.37
N GLU A 266 -12.05 -17.01 -0.13
CA GLU A 266 -13.00 -17.86 0.60
C GLU A 266 -13.22 -19.21 -0.09
N ASP A 267 -13.44 -19.20 -1.41
CA ASP A 267 -13.59 -20.41 -2.22
C ASP A 267 -12.33 -21.30 -2.17
N ALA A 268 -11.15 -20.67 -2.21
CA ALA A 268 -9.88 -21.36 -2.09
C ALA A 268 -9.54 -21.86 -0.66
N GLY A 269 -10.35 -21.51 0.35
CA GLY A 269 -10.18 -21.94 1.76
C GLY A 269 -9.46 -20.93 2.67
N PHE A 270 -9.15 -19.73 2.20
CA PHE A 270 -8.34 -18.70 2.87
C PHE A 270 -9.16 -17.53 3.41
N LYS A 271 -10.30 -17.83 4.03
CA LYS A 271 -11.31 -16.83 4.49
C LYS A 271 -10.77 -15.70 5.36
N LYS A 272 -9.71 -15.94 6.14
CA LYS A 272 -9.13 -14.97 7.08
C LYS A 272 -8.01 -14.11 6.48
N MET A 273 -7.56 -14.42 5.26
CA MET A 273 -6.47 -13.69 4.63
C MET A 273 -6.92 -12.26 4.30
N GLU A 274 -6.13 -11.28 4.68
CA GLU A 274 -6.37 -9.86 4.37
C GLU A 274 -6.09 -9.58 2.89
N VAL A 275 -6.86 -8.67 2.28
CA VAL A 275 -6.54 -8.10 0.96
C VAL A 275 -5.98 -6.69 1.13
N ILE A 276 -4.81 -6.43 0.52
CA ILE A 276 -4.22 -5.09 0.40
C ILE A 276 -4.16 -4.72 -1.08
N VAL A 277 -4.58 -3.50 -1.42
CA VAL A 277 -4.46 -3.00 -2.79
C VAL A 277 -3.05 -2.47 -3.02
N THR A 278 -2.26 -3.13 -3.84
CA THR A 278 -0.87 -2.73 -4.13
C THR A 278 -0.75 -1.77 -5.29
N GLU A 279 -1.79 -1.67 -6.13
CA GLU A 279 -1.90 -0.65 -7.16
C GLU A 279 -3.35 -0.33 -7.45
N THR A 280 -3.64 0.95 -7.58
CA THR A 280 -4.89 1.45 -8.12
C THR A 280 -4.73 2.90 -8.57
N GLY A 281 -5.35 3.28 -9.67
CA GLY A 281 -5.18 4.61 -10.25
C GLY A 281 -6.06 4.83 -11.46
N TRP A 282 -5.94 6.01 -12.05
CA TRP A 282 -6.71 6.41 -13.22
C TRP A 282 -5.86 7.32 -14.11
N ALA A 283 -5.73 6.96 -15.39
CA ALA A 283 -4.89 7.69 -16.33
C ALA A 283 -5.51 9.05 -16.69
N SER A 284 -4.69 10.09 -16.77
CA SER A 284 -5.11 11.46 -17.07
C SER A 284 -5.16 11.81 -18.55
N HIS A 285 -4.58 10.95 -19.39
CA HIS A 285 -4.56 11.07 -20.83
C HIS A 285 -4.33 9.68 -21.44
N GLY A 286 -4.97 9.37 -22.56
CA GLY A 286 -4.85 8.09 -23.24
C GLY A 286 -5.00 8.22 -24.75
N ASP A 287 -4.98 7.08 -25.44
CA ASP A 287 -5.20 7.00 -26.88
C ASP A 287 -6.66 7.38 -27.25
N GLU A 288 -6.97 7.50 -28.54
CA GLU A 288 -8.31 7.91 -29.01
C GLU A 288 -9.44 6.98 -28.53
N ASN A 289 -9.13 5.69 -28.38
CA ASN A 289 -10.06 4.68 -27.84
C ASN A 289 -10.10 4.64 -26.30
N GLU A 290 -9.31 5.48 -25.61
CA GLU A 290 -9.25 5.58 -24.15
C GLU A 290 -9.95 6.84 -23.64
N SER A 291 -11.18 7.08 -24.10
CA SER A 291 -11.94 8.31 -23.83
C SER A 291 -12.15 8.63 -22.34
N ALA A 292 -12.06 7.62 -21.46
CA ALA A 292 -12.16 7.81 -20.01
C ALA A 292 -10.87 8.34 -19.37
N ALA A 293 -9.72 8.26 -20.06
CA ALA A 293 -8.43 8.75 -19.60
C ALA A 293 -8.35 10.27 -19.76
N THR A 294 -8.97 10.98 -18.83
CA THR A 294 -9.02 12.45 -18.81
C THR A 294 -8.52 12.99 -17.48
N VAL A 295 -7.97 14.21 -17.50
CA VAL A 295 -7.53 14.91 -16.28
C VAL A 295 -8.67 15.01 -15.25
N ASN A 296 -9.91 15.25 -15.71
CA ASN A 296 -11.07 15.35 -14.82
C ASN A 296 -11.41 14.02 -14.15
N ASN A 297 -11.41 12.91 -14.89
CA ASN A 297 -11.68 11.59 -14.33
C ASN A 297 -10.54 11.14 -13.41
N ALA A 298 -9.28 11.34 -13.80
CA ALA A 298 -8.12 11.01 -12.99
C ALA A 298 -8.12 11.78 -11.66
N ARG A 299 -8.40 13.09 -11.71
CA ARG A 299 -8.57 13.92 -10.52
C ARG A 299 -9.70 13.40 -9.64
N THR A 300 -10.86 13.10 -10.23
CA THR A 300 -12.04 12.63 -9.50
C THR A 300 -11.77 11.31 -8.78
N TYR A 301 -11.23 10.33 -9.52
CA TYR A 301 -10.88 9.03 -8.97
C TYR A 301 -9.91 9.14 -7.81
N ASN A 302 -8.75 9.78 -8.03
CA ASN A 302 -7.68 9.84 -7.01
C ASN A 302 -8.06 10.70 -5.80
N TYR A 303 -8.84 11.77 -5.99
CA TYR A 303 -9.38 12.56 -4.89
C TYR A 303 -10.39 11.76 -4.06
N ASN A 304 -11.32 11.05 -4.72
CA ASN A 304 -12.33 10.26 -4.02
C ASN A 304 -11.74 9.02 -3.36
N LEU A 305 -10.74 8.38 -3.97
CA LEU A 305 -9.96 7.30 -3.37
C LEU A 305 -9.30 7.77 -2.07
N ARG A 306 -8.66 8.94 -2.07
CA ARG A 306 -8.08 9.52 -0.85
C ARG A 306 -9.14 9.72 0.23
N LYS A 307 -10.33 10.22 -0.12
CA LYS A 307 -11.46 10.35 0.82
C LYS A 307 -11.97 8.99 1.31
N ARG A 308 -12.04 7.98 0.44
CA ARG A 308 -12.46 6.61 0.75
C ARG A 308 -11.52 5.95 1.75
N LEU A 309 -10.21 6.11 1.57
CA LEU A 309 -9.17 5.58 2.45
C LEU A 309 -9.11 6.33 3.79
N ALA A 310 -9.38 7.64 3.80
CA ALA A 310 -9.46 8.45 5.02
C ALA A 310 -10.64 8.07 5.94
N LYS A 311 -11.68 7.39 5.42
CA LYS A 311 -12.80 6.88 6.25
C LYS A 311 -12.36 5.74 7.17
N MET A 312 -11.23 5.09 6.91
CA MET A 312 -10.73 3.93 7.67
C MET A 312 -11.80 2.84 7.87
N LYS A 313 -12.58 2.56 6.81
CA LYS A 313 -13.62 1.53 6.79
C LYS A 313 -13.24 0.41 5.81
N GLY A 314 -13.71 -0.79 6.11
CA GLY A 314 -13.63 -1.90 5.17
C GLY A 314 -14.66 -1.83 4.05
N THR A 315 -14.75 -2.91 3.29
CA THR A 315 -15.70 -3.12 2.18
C THR A 315 -17.04 -3.67 2.69
N PRO A 316 -18.09 -3.75 1.85
CA PRO A 316 -19.36 -4.37 2.25
C PRO A 316 -19.23 -5.80 2.83
N LEU A 317 -18.41 -6.68 2.24
CA LEU A 317 -18.19 -8.06 2.72
C LEU A 317 -17.26 -8.13 3.93
N ARG A 318 -16.33 -7.16 4.06
CA ARG A 318 -15.34 -7.10 5.15
C ARG A 318 -15.32 -5.73 5.83
N PRO A 319 -16.43 -5.31 6.49
CA PRO A 319 -16.56 -3.93 7.01
C PRO A 319 -15.55 -3.58 8.11
N LYS A 320 -14.98 -4.60 8.78
CA LYS A 320 -13.98 -4.44 9.85
C LYS A 320 -12.53 -4.43 9.35
N ASN A 321 -12.28 -4.85 8.10
CA ASN A 321 -10.94 -4.89 7.52
C ASN A 321 -10.69 -3.58 6.79
N VAL A 322 -9.97 -2.66 7.41
CA VAL A 322 -9.71 -1.33 6.84
C VAL A 322 -9.03 -1.45 5.48
N VAL A 323 -9.61 -0.84 4.45
CA VAL A 323 -9.00 -0.81 3.12
C VAL A 323 -7.70 -0.01 3.14
N ARG A 324 -6.63 -0.60 2.61
CA ARG A 324 -5.33 0.04 2.39
C ARG A 324 -4.98 -0.05 0.91
N ALA A 325 -4.45 1.03 0.35
CA ALA A 325 -4.09 1.07 -1.05
C ALA A 325 -2.82 1.88 -1.32
N TYR A 326 -1.98 1.38 -2.22
CA TYR A 326 -0.96 2.20 -2.88
C TYR A 326 -1.53 2.77 -4.18
N VAL A 327 -1.50 4.10 -4.31
CA VAL A 327 -1.92 4.78 -5.52
C VAL A 327 -0.87 4.61 -6.62
N PHE A 328 -1.31 4.24 -7.81
CA PHE A 328 -0.49 4.14 -9.01
C PHE A 328 -0.74 5.38 -9.89
N ALA A 329 0.23 6.28 -10.08
CA ALA A 329 1.59 6.28 -9.52
C ALA A 329 2.05 7.69 -9.14
N LEU A 330 3.25 7.81 -8.55
CA LEU A 330 3.81 9.09 -8.15
C LEU A 330 4.01 10.02 -9.36
N PHE A 331 4.64 9.53 -10.44
CA PHE A 331 4.94 10.32 -11.62
C PHE A 331 4.34 9.75 -12.90
N ASN A 332 4.19 10.62 -13.90
CA ASN A 332 4.03 10.17 -15.29
C ASN A 332 5.35 9.55 -15.77
N GLU A 333 5.28 8.32 -16.27
CA GLU A 333 6.45 7.52 -16.62
C GLU A 333 6.59 7.41 -18.14
N ASN A 334 7.39 8.30 -18.75
CA ASN A 334 7.42 8.51 -20.20
C ASN A 334 7.97 7.34 -21.03
N LEU A 335 8.64 6.37 -20.42
CA LEU A 335 9.18 5.19 -21.10
C LEU A 335 8.32 3.93 -20.92
N LYS A 336 7.16 4.03 -20.26
CA LYS A 336 6.25 2.87 -20.14
C LYS A 336 5.75 2.44 -21.53
N PRO A 337 5.85 1.13 -21.86
CA PRO A 337 5.33 0.60 -23.11
C PRO A 337 3.80 0.53 -23.08
N GLY A 338 3.18 0.21 -24.22
CA GLY A 338 1.73 0.04 -24.32
C GLY A 338 0.98 1.35 -24.65
N PRO A 339 -0.32 1.41 -24.32
CA PRO A 339 -1.18 2.54 -24.69
C PRO A 339 -0.75 3.85 -24.02
N THR A 340 -1.26 4.98 -24.51
CA THR A 340 -0.88 6.30 -23.97
C THR A 340 -1.29 6.50 -22.53
N SER A 341 -2.33 5.83 -22.05
CA SER A 341 -2.71 5.81 -20.64
C SER A 341 -1.57 5.40 -19.70
N GLU A 342 -0.76 4.42 -20.09
CA GLU A 342 0.36 3.90 -19.28
C GLU A 342 1.38 4.99 -18.89
N ARG A 343 1.53 6.01 -19.74
CA ARG A 343 2.48 7.12 -19.52
C ARG A 343 1.87 8.27 -18.68
N ASN A 344 0.61 8.17 -18.28
CA ASN A 344 -0.18 9.30 -17.77
C ASN A 344 -0.96 9.01 -16.46
N PHE A 345 -0.53 8.04 -15.65
CA PHE A 345 -1.10 7.72 -14.33
C PHE A 345 -0.60 8.60 -13.18
N GLY A 346 0.43 9.41 -13.40
CA GLY A 346 1.11 10.17 -12.36
C GLY A 346 0.24 11.21 -11.67
N LEU A 347 0.29 11.24 -10.33
CA LEU A 347 -0.23 12.35 -9.54
C LEU A 347 0.60 13.63 -9.75
N PHE A 348 1.88 13.46 -10.09
CA PHE A 348 2.81 14.52 -10.42
C PHE A 348 3.37 14.34 -11.83
N LYS A 349 3.73 15.47 -12.44
CA LYS A 349 4.48 15.51 -13.69
C LYS A 349 5.97 15.22 -13.42
N PRO A 350 6.78 14.95 -14.46
CA PRO A 350 8.20 14.66 -14.29
C PRO A 350 9.02 15.77 -13.63
N ASP A 351 8.55 17.02 -13.66
CA ASP A 351 9.17 18.17 -12.97
C ASP A 351 8.76 18.30 -11.49
N GLY A 352 7.96 17.37 -10.97
CA GLY A 352 7.42 17.40 -9.61
C GLY A 352 6.24 18.35 -9.39
N SER A 353 5.79 19.08 -10.42
CA SER A 353 4.54 19.83 -10.35
C SER A 353 3.33 18.89 -10.35
N ILE A 354 2.20 19.33 -9.79
CA ILE A 354 0.98 18.51 -9.75
C ILE A 354 0.43 18.26 -11.16
N SER A 355 0.01 17.02 -11.45
CA SER A 355 -0.74 16.71 -12.68
C SER A 355 -2.15 17.32 -12.62
N TYR A 356 -2.77 17.23 -11.44
CA TYR A 356 -4.10 17.75 -11.12
C TYR A 356 -4.26 17.86 -9.61
N ASP A 357 -5.09 18.81 -9.15
CA ASP A 357 -5.21 19.10 -7.72
C ASP A 357 -6.10 18.09 -6.98
N ILE A 358 -5.48 17.24 -6.16
CA ILE A 358 -6.14 16.37 -5.18
C ILE A 358 -5.77 16.72 -3.74
N GLY A 359 -5.25 17.93 -3.52
CA GLY A 359 -4.82 18.45 -2.22
C GLY A 359 -3.40 18.00 -1.79
N PHE A 360 -2.52 17.72 -2.75
CA PHE A 360 -1.08 17.55 -2.50
C PHE A 360 -0.30 18.77 -3.02
N PRO A 361 0.75 19.22 -2.32
CA PRO A 361 1.66 20.22 -2.85
C PRO A 361 2.59 19.59 -3.89
N GLY A 362 2.90 20.31 -4.97
CA GLY A 362 3.98 19.96 -5.89
C GLY A 362 5.33 20.49 -5.41
N LEU A 363 6.41 20.07 -6.06
CA LEU A 363 7.70 20.73 -5.93
C LEU A 363 7.56 22.18 -6.41
N LYS A 364 8.08 23.13 -5.63
CA LYS A 364 8.15 24.53 -6.04
C LYS A 364 9.27 24.66 -7.07
N SER A 365 8.97 25.26 -8.22
CA SER A 365 10.02 25.59 -9.19
C SER A 365 11.00 26.57 -8.55
N SER A 366 12.29 26.22 -8.54
CA SER A 366 13.38 27.11 -8.07
C SER A 366 13.52 28.38 -8.91
N SER A 367 12.87 28.45 -10.08
CA SER A 367 12.90 29.58 -11.00
C SER A 367 11.76 30.60 -10.82
N ALA A 368 10.94 30.50 -9.76
CA ALA A 368 9.78 31.38 -9.56
C ALA A 368 9.78 32.23 -8.27
N ASP A 369 10.90 32.34 -7.54
CA ASP A 369 11.03 33.27 -6.40
C ASP A 369 11.80 34.58 -6.73
N SER A 370 11.98 34.89 -8.02
CA SER A 370 12.37 36.23 -8.47
C SER A 370 11.28 36.81 -9.36
N LEU A 371 10.36 37.55 -8.72
CA LEU A 371 9.38 38.52 -9.26
C LEU A 371 7.94 38.19 -8.83
N LEU A 372 7.53 38.73 -7.68
CA LEU A 372 6.20 39.29 -7.46
C LEU A 372 6.11 40.05 -6.12
N LEU A 373 6.94 41.08 -5.96
CA LEU A 373 6.46 42.29 -5.25
C LEU A 373 5.58 43.05 -6.25
N SER A 374 4.33 42.62 -6.42
CA SER A 374 3.33 43.41 -7.13
C SER A 374 2.90 44.55 -6.23
N LEU A 375 3.50 45.72 -6.46
CA LEU A 375 2.88 47.00 -6.12
C LEU A 375 1.58 47.09 -6.93
N LYS A 376 0.47 46.82 -6.25
CA LYS A 376 -0.86 47.04 -6.77
C LYS A 376 -1.10 48.55 -6.81
N ASP A 377 -1.02 49.13 -8.00
CA ASP A 377 -1.44 50.49 -8.31
C ASP A 377 -2.93 50.62 -7.95
N ASN A 378 -3.23 51.48 -6.98
CA ASN A 378 -4.58 51.77 -6.53
C ASN A 378 -4.84 53.24 -6.87
N ARG A 379 -5.49 53.49 -8.02
CA ARG A 379 -6.03 54.82 -8.33
C ARG A 379 -7.53 54.83 -8.11
N GLY A 380 -7.96 55.69 -7.17
CA GLY A 380 -9.25 56.36 -7.27
C GLY A 380 -10.02 56.56 -5.97
N CYS A 381 -9.57 57.43 -5.06
CA CYS A 381 -10.44 58.44 -4.43
C CYS A 381 -9.68 59.41 -3.52
N GLY A 382 -9.87 60.72 -3.75
CA GLY A 382 -9.96 61.73 -2.68
C GLY A 382 -8.68 62.40 -2.17
N TRP A 383 -8.57 63.70 -2.46
CA TRP A 383 -7.64 64.68 -1.90
C TRP A 383 -7.34 64.57 -0.39
N CYS A 384 -6.09 64.82 0.01
CA CYS A 384 -5.70 66.03 0.77
C CYS A 384 -4.21 66.04 1.17
N GLY A 385 -3.54 67.16 0.92
CA GLY A 385 -2.64 67.82 1.90
C GLY A 385 -1.21 67.30 2.08
N CYS A 386 -0.26 68.01 1.50
CA CYS A 386 1.18 67.97 1.77
C CYS A 386 1.54 68.14 3.26
N TYR A 387 2.52 67.38 3.78
CA TYR A 387 3.47 67.86 4.80
C TYR A 387 4.83 67.11 4.69
N THR A 388 5.80 67.88 4.18
CA THR A 388 7.25 67.91 4.46
C THR A 388 7.85 67.05 5.59
N ILE A 389 8.99 66.39 5.35
CA ILE A 389 10.35 66.81 5.78
C ILE A 389 11.38 65.68 5.57
N ILE A 390 12.52 66.07 4.99
CA ILE A 390 13.77 65.34 4.80
C ILE A 390 14.41 65.01 6.15
N LEU A 391 14.94 63.80 6.37
CA LEU A 391 16.03 63.64 7.34
C LEU A 391 17.10 62.64 6.87
N THR A 392 18.33 63.09 7.09
CA THR A 392 19.63 62.66 6.59
C THR A 392 20.25 61.52 7.39
N MET A 393 21.19 60.83 6.74
CA MET A 393 22.12 59.85 7.31
C MET A 393 23.00 60.43 8.43
N ALA A 394 23.36 59.61 9.42
CA ALA A 394 24.77 59.28 9.75
C ALA A 394 24.87 58.40 11.00
N THR A 395 25.71 57.37 10.89
CA THR A 395 26.27 56.52 11.94
C THR A 395 27.34 57.26 12.76
N ALA A 396 27.37 57.08 14.10
CA ALA A 396 28.59 57.15 14.90
C ALA A 396 28.44 56.51 16.30
N PHE A 397 29.16 55.40 16.48
CA PHE A 397 30.00 55.00 17.63
C PHE A 397 29.73 55.51 19.06
N LEU A 398 29.60 54.52 19.96
CA LEU A 398 30.14 54.36 21.33
C LEU A 398 30.20 55.60 22.25
N LEU A 399 29.58 55.48 23.43
CA LEU A 399 30.30 55.52 24.72
C LEU A 399 29.39 55.12 25.89
N VAL A 400 29.86 54.08 26.59
CA VAL A 400 29.75 53.78 28.02
C VAL A 400 29.28 54.95 28.89
N PHE A 401 28.29 54.73 29.75
CA PHE A 401 28.39 55.05 31.19
C PHE A 401 27.38 54.24 31.99
N SER A 402 27.88 53.60 33.06
CA SER A 402 27.20 53.32 34.33
C SER A 402 26.01 54.26 34.58
N ARG A 403 24.85 53.81 35.05
CA ARG A 403 24.64 52.98 36.24
C ARG A 403 23.17 52.53 36.28
#